data_AF-A0A3B9HHB1-F1
#
_entry.id   AF-A0A3B9HHB1-F1
#
_cell.length_a   1.000
_cell.length_b   1.000
_cell.length_c   1.000
_cell.angle_alpha   90.00
_cell.angle_beta   90.00
_cell.angle_gamma   90.00
#
_symmetry.space_group_name_H-M   'P 1'
#
loop_
_entity.id
_entity.type
_entity.pdbx_description
1 polymer ?
#
loop_
_entity_poly.entity_id
_entity_poly.type
_entity_poly.pdbx_seq_one_letter_code
_entity_poly.pdbx_strand_id
1 'polypeptide(L)'
;AGNQDEETTRRVACESCPGYGSCGGMFTYNTMQTFIGVVGMQPLHMVSPPSDDERRIEQFPDELVSFLGALIESQVAPRDIVSRDSLRNAMIVSMAIGGSTNVLLHGPELARAAGFRNFSTDIMSPDEFNYLSRHVVPVLVDARPFGTYSMVDIDEKGGIQVIVKELLGAGLLNGETLTCTGETLSQQVDRLDPPAPDGVVIYTVKDPYKPTGGLRLLGGNLSPESSAVLKLAGVEGGLENNVFVGKARIFNGESGLLYSLENEPETLENHDMVIVRYEGPSGAPGMPEMLDSTSRITTLCRDRGIVVGLMTDGRFSGGSVGLVIGHVGPEAVLGGEIALIEDGDEIVIDLNNNEVNCTELSDKATYNKRKEAWEKVVEANDGIHPSVGDVDTRLLNRMRRSAVSAKFGAGMHPDRKLWVSEPRDPVRTSFIPTNKYRPEFGKTF
;
A
#
# COMPACT_ATOMS: atom_id res chain seq x y z
N ALA A 1 -25.23 -10.02 -3.32
CA ALA A 1 -24.45 -9.01 -2.60
C ALA A 1 -24.97 -7.57 -2.79
N GLY A 2 -25.65 -7.22 -3.90
CA GLY A 2 -26.30 -5.90 -4.04
C GLY A 2 -27.67 -5.82 -3.34
N ASN A 3 -28.08 -4.61 -2.95
CA ASN A 3 -29.44 -4.35 -2.47
C ASN A 3 -30.42 -4.45 -3.65
N GLN A 4 -31.47 -5.27 -3.51
CA GLN A 4 -32.47 -5.47 -4.56
C GLN A 4 -33.41 -4.27 -4.75
N ASP A 5 -33.45 -3.36 -3.79
CA ASP A 5 -34.20 -2.11 -3.89
C ASP A 5 -33.46 -1.10 -4.79
N GLU A 6 -34.00 -0.90 -5.98
CA GLU A 6 -33.49 0.06 -6.96
C GLU A 6 -33.52 1.50 -6.42
N GLU A 7 -34.51 1.87 -5.59
CA GLU A 7 -34.60 3.22 -5.04
C GLU A 7 -33.46 3.49 -4.06
N THR A 8 -33.21 2.56 -3.13
CA THR A 8 -32.05 2.64 -2.22
C THR A 8 -30.75 2.66 -3.00
N THR A 9 -30.58 1.78 -3.99
CA THR A 9 -29.36 1.72 -4.81
C THR A 9 -29.11 3.04 -5.53
N ARG A 10 -30.14 3.62 -6.16
CA ARG A 10 -30.06 4.93 -6.81
C ARG A 10 -29.72 6.03 -5.82
N ARG A 11 -30.36 6.04 -4.65
CA ARG A 11 -30.11 7.05 -3.61
C ARG A 11 -28.66 7.01 -3.15
N VAL A 12 -28.14 5.82 -2.80
CA VAL A 12 -26.75 5.64 -2.40
C VAL A 12 -25.80 6.10 -3.51
N ALA A 13 -26.04 5.71 -4.76
CA ALA A 13 -25.20 6.14 -5.89
C ALA A 13 -25.18 7.67 -6.07
N CYS A 14 -26.32 8.35 -5.90
CA CYS A 14 -26.41 9.81 -6.01
C CYS A 14 -25.80 10.55 -4.81
N GLU A 15 -25.86 9.98 -3.61
CA GLU A 15 -25.43 10.65 -2.35
C GLU A 15 -23.99 10.30 -1.95
N SER A 16 -23.36 9.28 -2.54
CA SER A 16 -22.00 8.84 -2.18
C SER A 16 -20.91 9.87 -2.56
N CYS A 17 -21.15 10.71 -3.56
CA CYS A 17 -20.19 11.68 -4.09
C CYS A 17 -20.84 13.08 -4.17
N PRO A 18 -21.01 13.78 -3.03
CA PRO A 18 -21.82 15.01 -2.97
C PRO A 18 -21.17 16.25 -3.61
N GLY A 19 -19.90 16.18 -4.03
CA GLY A 19 -19.16 17.33 -4.54
C GLY A 19 -17.83 16.96 -5.18
N TYR A 20 -16.99 17.98 -5.37
CA TYR A 20 -15.64 17.82 -5.90
C TYR A 20 -14.67 17.40 -4.78
N GLY A 21 -13.78 16.46 -5.08
CA GLY A 21 -12.78 16.00 -4.14
C GLY A 21 -12.34 14.56 -4.40
N SER A 22 -11.49 14.05 -3.52
CA SER A 22 -11.01 12.68 -3.54
C SER A 22 -11.82 11.78 -2.59
N CYS A 23 -11.50 10.48 -2.58
CA CYS A 23 -12.10 9.54 -1.64
C CYS A 23 -11.77 9.94 -0.18
N GLY A 24 -12.78 10.00 0.69
CA GLY A 24 -12.63 10.49 2.07
C GLY A 24 -11.88 9.56 3.03
N GLY A 25 -11.80 8.25 2.76
CA GLY A 25 -11.08 7.30 3.62
C GLY A 25 -9.56 7.32 3.44
N MET A 26 -8.82 6.58 4.28
CA MET A 26 -7.38 6.32 4.16
C MET A 26 -7.06 5.33 3.03
N PHE A 27 -7.48 5.70 1.82
CA PHE A 27 -7.12 5.09 0.55
C PHE A 27 -5.85 5.72 -0.01
N THR A 28 -5.51 5.43 -1.27
CA THR A 28 -4.26 5.88 -1.89
C THR A 28 -4.12 7.40 -1.91
N TYR A 29 -5.18 8.15 -2.23
CA TYR A 29 -5.10 9.61 -2.27
C TYR A 29 -4.64 10.21 -0.93
N ASN A 30 -5.37 9.93 0.15
CA ASN A 30 -5.06 10.46 1.49
C ASN A 30 -3.75 9.90 2.06
N THR A 31 -3.43 8.65 1.73
CA THR A 31 -2.11 8.08 2.08
C THR A 31 -0.98 8.83 1.38
N MET A 32 -1.10 9.08 0.07
CA MET A 32 -0.05 9.72 -0.70
C MET A 32 0.05 11.22 -0.45
N GLN A 33 -1.05 11.94 -0.20
CA GLN A 33 -0.96 13.33 0.25
C GLN A 33 -0.26 13.43 1.61
N THR A 34 -0.59 12.55 2.54
CA THR A 34 0.13 12.45 3.82
C THR A 34 1.61 12.13 3.59
N PHE A 35 1.92 11.15 2.74
CA PHE A 35 3.29 10.79 2.39
C PHE A 35 4.07 11.99 1.82
N ILE A 36 3.50 12.71 0.85
CA ILE A 36 4.12 13.88 0.20
C ILE A 36 4.31 15.03 1.19
N GLY A 37 3.33 15.28 2.06
CA GLY A 37 3.44 16.28 3.13
C GLY A 37 4.57 15.96 4.11
N VAL A 38 4.71 14.70 4.53
CA VAL A 38 5.76 14.26 5.46
C VAL A 38 7.14 14.21 4.81
N VAL A 39 7.22 13.87 3.52
CA VAL A 39 8.45 14.05 2.72
C VAL A 39 8.86 15.52 2.69
N GLY A 40 7.92 16.45 2.91
CA GLY A 40 8.15 17.88 2.95
C GLY A 40 7.84 18.58 1.63
N MET A 41 7.19 17.93 0.67
CA MET A 41 6.86 18.51 -0.65
C MET A 41 5.50 19.22 -0.69
N GLN A 42 4.78 19.26 0.44
CA GLN A 42 3.54 20.00 0.65
C GLN A 42 3.52 20.52 2.10
N PRO A 43 2.97 21.72 2.39
CA PRO A 43 2.80 22.18 3.76
C PRO A 43 1.85 21.26 4.53
N LEU A 44 2.22 20.90 5.76
CA LEU A 44 1.57 19.83 6.51
C LEU A 44 0.12 20.17 6.88
N HIS A 45 -0.15 21.44 7.20
CA HIS A 45 -1.49 21.94 7.54
C HIS A 45 -2.46 21.98 6.36
N MET A 46 -1.97 21.79 5.13
CA MET A 46 -2.79 21.78 3.91
C MET A 46 -3.16 20.36 3.45
N VAL A 47 -2.77 19.31 4.20
CA VAL A 47 -2.99 17.91 3.79
C VAL A 47 -4.42 17.45 4.05
N SER A 48 -4.96 17.72 5.23
CA SER A 48 -6.27 17.21 5.68
C SER A 48 -7.49 18.02 5.22
N PRO A 49 -7.43 19.36 5.06
CA PRO A 49 -8.61 20.15 4.73
C PRO A 49 -9.35 19.66 3.48
N PRO A 50 -10.70 19.58 3.50
CA PRO A 50 -11.48 19.13 2.36
C PRO A 50 -11.36 20.06 1.15
N SER A 51 -11.81 19.57 -0.02
CA SER A 51 -11.58 20.29 -1.28
C SER A 51 -12.33 21.61 -1.38
N ASP A 52 -13.47 21.70 -0.73
CA ASP A 52 -14.37 22.85 -0.64
C ASP A 52 -14.14 23.71 0.61
N ASP A 53 -13.08 23.43 1.36
CA ASP A 53 -12.71 24.23 2.54
C ASP A 53 -12.29 25.66 2.13
N GLU A 54 -12.82 26.66 2.83
CA GLU A 54 -12.49 28.07 2.59
C GLU A 54 -10.98 28.34 2.71
N ARG A 55 -10.27 27.67 3.63
CA ARG A 55 -8.81 27.81 3.75
C ARG A 55 -8.13 27.39 2.46
N ARG A 56 -8.61 26.33 1.81
CA ARG A 56 -8.03 25.79 0.56
C ARG A 56 -8.32 26.67 -0.65
N ILE A 57 -9.48 27.30 -0.68
CA ILE A 57 -9.93 28.14 -1.79
C ILE A 57 -9.36 29.56 -1.69
N GLU A 58 -9.30 30.12 -0.47
CA GLU A 58 -9.05 31.55 -0.26
C GLU A 58 -7.69 31.87 0.36
N GLN A 59 -7.12 30.98 1.18
CA GLN A 59 -5.90 31.27 1.95
C GLN A 59 -4.66 30.54 1.40
N PHE A 60 -4.76 29.23 1.20
CA PHE A 60 -3.63 28.39 0.81
C PHE A 60 -2.98 28.77 -0.54
N PRO A 61 -3.69 29.26 -1.57
CA PRO A 61 -3.05 29.71 -2.80
C PRO A 61 -2.00 30.79 -2.58
N ASP A 62 -2.28 31.79 -1.74
CA ASP A 62 -1.35 32.89 -1.44
C ASP A 62 -0.15 32.42 -0.60
N GLU A 63 -0.39 31.52 0.37
CA GLU A 63 0.67 30.87 1.13
C GLU A 63 1.59 30.03 0.22
N LEU A 64 1.03 29.24 -0.70
CA LEU A 64 1.78 28.41 -1.63
C LEU A 64 2.66 29.24 -2.56
N VAL A 65 2.15 30.38 -3.06
CA VAL A 65 2.95 31.32 -3.85
C VAL A 65 4.10 31.89 -3.03
N SER A 66 3.86 32.21 -1.76
CA SER A 66 4.88 32.72 -0.84
C SER A 66 5.97 31.68 -0.57
N PHE A 67 5.60 30.43 -0.27
CA PHE A 67 6.55 29.33 -0.08
C PHE A 67 7.35 29.05 -1.36
N LEU A 68 6.70 29.03 -2.52
CA LEU A 68 7.40 28.86 -3.79
C LEU A 68 8.40 29.99 -4.06
N GLY A 69 8.03 31.24 -3.78
CA GLY A 69 8.93 32.39 -3.87
C GLY A 69 10.17 32.22 -2.99
N ALA A 70 9.98 31.83 -1.72
CA ALA A 70 11.07 31.58 -0.79
C ALA A 70 12.00 30.44 -1.24
N LEU A 71 11.45 29.34 -1.79
CA LEU A 71 12.25 28.24 -2.35
C LEU A 71 13.08 28.68 -3.55
N ILE A 72 12.53 29.51 -4.44
CA ILE A 72 13.25 30.06 -5.59
C ILE A 72 14.38 30.99 -5.13
N GLU A 73 14.10 31.90 -4.21
CA GLU A 73 15.09 32.84 -3.67
C GLU A 73 16.25 32.13 -2.96
N SER A 74 15.94 31.07 -2.21
CA SER A 74 16.93 30.24 -1.51
C SER A 74 17.57 29.15 -2.38
N GLN A 75 17.15 29.04 -3.66
CA GLN A 75 17.59 28.02 -4.61
C GLN A 75 17.41 26.56 -4.11
N VAL A 76 16.39 26.33 -3.29
CA VAL A 76 16.04 24.99 -2.81
C VAL A 76 15.24 24.26 -3.89
N ALA A 77 15.78 23.15 -4.38
CA ALA A 77 15.15 22.29 -5.37
C ALA A 77 14.45 21.08 -4.70
N PRO A 78 13.52 20.39 -5.40
CA PRO A 78 12.85 19.20 -4.84
C PRO A 78 13.80 18.12 -4.30
N ARG A 79 14.99 17.96 -4.90
CA ARG A 79 15.96 16.94 -4.45
C ARG A 79 16.68 17.34 -3.15
N ASP A 80 16.63 18.60 -2.75
CA ASP A 80 17.13 19.08 -1.45
C ASP A 80 16.15 18.77 -0.32
N ILE A 81 14.85 18.76 -0.63
CA ILE A 81 13.75 18.41 0.29
C ILE A 81 13.63 16.89 0.42
N VAL A 82 13.47 16.19 -0.71
CA VAL A 82 13.25 14.74 -0.74
C VAL A 82 14.54 14.00 -0.40
N SER A 83 14.85 13.85 0.88
CA SER A 83 16.01 13.12 1.39
C SER A 83 15.68 11.66 1.74
N ARG A 84 16.70 10.85 2.01
CA ARG A 84 16.51 9.47 2.52
C ARG A 84 15.64 9.47 3.79
N ASP A 85 15.93 10.35 4.72
CA ASP A 85 15.22 10.39 5.99
C ASP A 85 13.79 10.92 5.86
N SER A 86 13.53 11.87 4.95
CA SER A 86 12.16 12.32 4.66
C SER A 86 11.28 11.18 4.10
N LEU A 87 11.85 10.32 3.24
CA LEU A 87 11.17 9.14 2.71
C LEU A 87 10.93 8.10 3.81
N ARG A 88 11.90 7.89 4.72
CA ARG A 88 11.72 7.01 5.89
C ARG A 88 10.64 7.53 6.83
N ASN A 89 10.62 8.82 7.13
CA ASN A 89 9.57 9.46 7.91
C ASN A 89 8.20 9.20 7.28
N ALA A 90 8.07 9.43 5.97
CA ALA A 90 6.81 9.26 5.27
C ALA A 90 6.33 7.80 5.23
N MET A 91 7.24 6.83 5.14
CA MET A 91 6.91 5.41 5.29
C MET A 91 6.42 5.07 6.70
N ILE A 92 7.08 5.59 7.75
CA ILE A 92 6.68 5.38 9.15
C ILE A 92 5.29 5.98 9.40
N VAL A 93 5.03 7.20 8.92
CA VAL A 93 3.69 7.81 9.02
C VAL A 93 2.66 6.99 8.24
N SER A 94 3.00 6.47 7.06
CA SER A 94 2.10 5.62 6.27
C SER A 94 1.73 4.31 6.98
N MET A 95 2.67 3.71 7.74
CA MET A 95 2.37 2.58 8.63
C MET A 95 1.43 3.01 9.77
N ALA A 96 1.70 4.17 10.37
CA ALA A 96 0.97 4.68 11.52
C ALA A 96 -0.47 5.12 11.21
N ILE A 97 -0.76 5.49 9.96
CA ILE A 97 -2.12 5.82 9.54
C ILE A 97 -2.88 4.62 8.93
N GLY A 98 -2.28 3.43 8.94
CA GLY A 98 -2.86 2.26 8.27
C GLY A 98 -3.08 2.48 6.76
N GLY A 99 -2.13 3.17 6.14
CA GLY A 99 -2.24 3.67 4.77
C GLY A 99 -2.43 2.60 3.70
N SER A 100 -2.67 3.06 2.48
CA SER A 100 -2.78 2.23 1.28
C SER A 100 -1.49 1.46 1.02
N THR A 101 -1.60 0.19 0.62
CA THR A 101 -0.48 -0.64 0.16
C THR A 101 0.25 -0.03 -1.05
N ASN A 102 -0.48 0.71 -1.90
CA ASN A 102 0.06 1.50 -3.02
C ASN A 102 1.21 2.47 -2.64
N VAL A 103 1.39 2.81 -1.36
CA VAL A 103 2.57 3.55 -0.91
C VAL A 103 3.88 2.82 -1.24
N LEU A 104 3.86 1.48 -1.31
CA LEU A 104 5.01 0.66 -1.71
C LEU A 104 5.23 0.61 -3.23
N LEU A 105 4.38 1.27 -4.02
CA LEU A 105 4.61 1.50 -5.45
C LEU A 105 5.08 2.94 -5.68
N HIS A 106 4.36 3.90 -5.09
CA HIS A 106 4.65 5.32 -5.27
C HIS A 106 5.89 5.79 -4.51
N GLY A 107 6.16 5.25 -3.32
CA GLY A 107 7.35 5.56 -2.52
C GLY A 107 8.65 5.24 -3.27
N PRO A 108 8.81 4.03 -3.85
CA PRO A 108 9.93 3.71 -4.72
C PRO A 108 10.08 4.65 -5.93
N GLU A 109 8.98 5.01 -6.60
CA GLU A 109 9.03 5.93 -7.74
C GLU A 109 9.44 7.37 -7.34
N LEU A 110 8.95 7.87 -6.20
CA LEU A 110 9.37 9.15 -5.63
C LEU A 110 10.86 9.13 -5.24
N ALA A 111 11.32 8.05 -4.62
CA ALA A 111 12.73 7.87 -4.31
C ALA A 111 13.59 7.85 -5.58
N ARG A 112 13.12 7.17 -6.63
CA ARG A 112 13.78 7.10 -7.94
C ARG A 112 13.84 8.46 -8.62
N ALA A 113 12.76 9.24 -8.58
CA ALA A 113 12.74 10.61 -9.08
C ALA A 113 13.70 11.54 -8.33
N ALA A 114 13.92 11.27 -7.03
CA ALA A 114 14.94 11.95 -6.24
C ALA A 114 16.38 11.45 -6.50
N GLY A 115 16.54 10.39 -7.31
CA GLY A 115 17.82 9.83 -7.76
C GLY A 115 18.34 8.66 -6.94
N PHE A 116 17.52 8.04 -6.08
CA PHE A 116 17.88 6.81 -5.39
C PHE A 116 17.69 5.61 -6.32
N ARG A 117 18.61 4.65 -6.27
CA ARG A 117 18.68 3.54 -7.25
C ARG A 117 17.72 2.42 -6.90
N ASN A 118 17.59 2.12 -5.61
CA ASN A 118 16.76 1.04 -5.14
C ASN A 118 16.23 1.37 -3.74
N PHE A 119 14.91 1.45 -3.62
CA PHE A 119 14.24 1.80 -2.37
C PHE A 119 14.63 0.87 -1.21
N SER A 120 14.68 -0.44 -1.46
CA SER A 120 14.95 -1.46 -0.43
C SER A 120 16.37 -1.37 0.13
N THR A 121 17.36 -0.95 -0.67
CA THR A 121 18.75 -0.85 -0.23
C THR A 121 19.11 0.55 0.25
N ASP A 122 18.56 1.58 -0.41
CA ASP A 122 18.96 2.96 -0.20
C ASP A 122 18.11 3.62 0.89
N ILE A 123 16.82 3.25 1.01
CA ILE A 123 15.86 3.91 1.89
C ILE A 123 15.51 3.04 3.09
N MET A 124 14.80 1.92 2.87
CA MET A 124 14.27 1.07 3.93
C MET A 124 14.17 -0.38 3.44
N SER A 125 14.87 -1.29 4.12
CA SER A 125 14.84 -2.72 3.78
C SER A 125 13.51 -3.37 4.21
N PRO A 126 13.11 -4.51 3.61
CA PRO A 126 11.95 -5.27 4.07
C PRO A 126 12.05 -5.68 5.55
N ASP A 127 13.25 -6.02 6.03
CA ASP A 127 13.50 -6.37 7.43
C ASP A 127 13.28 -5.19 8.37
N GLU A 128 13.79 -4.00 8.00
CA GLU A 128 13.54 -2.76 8.75
C GLU A 128 12.05 -2.44 8.76
N PHE A 129 11.40 -2.47 7.59
CA PHE A 129 9.98 -2.20 7.43
C PHE A 129 9.13 -3.09 8.34
N ASN A 130 9.37 -4.40 8.29
CA ASN A 130 8.63 -5.38 9.07
C ASN A 130 8.94 -5.27 10.57
N TYR A 131 10.18 -4.98 10.96
CA TYR A 131 10.51 -4.78 12.36
C TYR A 131 9.80 -3.54 12.93
N LEU A 132 9.87 -2.41 12.22
CA LEU A 132 9.18 -1.18 12.59
C LEU A 132 7.68 -1.41 12.73
N SER A 133 7.05 -2.02 11.71
CA SER A 133 5.64 -2.37 11.74
C SER A 133 5.29 -3.31 12.92
N ARG A 134 6.18 -4.21 13.35
CA ARG A 134 5.81 -5.27 14.34
C ARG A 134 5.91 -4.77 15.75
N HIS A 135 6.96 -4.01 15.98
CA HIS A 135 7.42 -3.74 17.33
C HIS A 135 7.33 -2.26 17.68
N VAL A 136 7.54 -1.38 16.71
CA VAL A 136 7.91 0.01 16.99
C VAL A 136 6.78 0.99 16.66
N VAL A 137 6.14 0.86 15.49
CA VAL A 137 5.16 1.81 14.95
C VAL A 137 3.75 1.24 15.12
N PRO A 138 2.88 1.83 15.95
CA PRO A 138 1.47 1.47 16.04
C PRO A 138 0.60 2.21 15.00
N VAL A 139 -0.65 1.79 14.81
CA VAL A 139 -1.66 2.58 14.08
C VAL A 139 -2.34 3.58 15.02
N LEU A 140 -2.40 4.85 14.62
CA LEU A 140 -2.86 5.98 15.42
C LEU A 140 -4.22 6.53 14.99
N VAL A 141 -4.83 6.02 13.92
CA VAL A 141 -6.10 6.59 13.41
C VAL A 141 -7.17 5.51 13.31
N ASP A 142 -8.38 5.84 13.76
CA ASP A 142 -9.58 5.06 13.46
C ASP A 142 -10.19 5.60 12.15
N ALA A 143 -9.80 5.04 11.00
CA ALA A 143 -10.26 5.56 9.72
C ALA A 143 -10.60 4.45 8.71
N ARG A 144 -11.59 4.72 7.85
CA ARG A 144 -11.95 3.85 6.73
C ARG A 144 -10.71 3.56 5.87
N PRO A 145 -10.55 2.33 5.35
CA PRO A 145 -11.54 1.26 5.29
C PRO A 145 -11.59 0.31 6.49
N PHE A 146 -10.71 0.45 7.49
CA PHE A 146 -10.62 -0.49 8.62
C PHE A 146 -11.21 0.07 9.93
N GLY A 147 -11.68 1.30 9.87
CA GLY A 147 -12.20 2.08 10.99
C GLY A 147 -13.43 2.88 10.59
N THR A 148 -13.84 3.81 11.44
CA THR A 148 -15.12 4.50 11.37
C THR A 148 -15.06 5.82 10.60
N TYR A 149 -13.98 6.59 10.80
CA TYR A 149 -13.91 7.99 10.38
C TYR A 149 -13.23 8.18 9.00
N SER A 150 -13.23 9.42 8.51
CA SER A 150 -12.67 9.87 7.24
C SER A 150 -11.66 11.01 7.46
N MET A 151 -11.00 11.47 6.40
CA MET A 151 -10.02 12.57 6.46
C MET A 151 -10.62 13.89 6.96
N VAL A 152 -11.91 14.14 6.70
CA VAL A 152 -12.60 15.33 7.24
C VAL A 152 -12.68 15.31 8.77
N ASP A 153 -12.92 14.14 9.36
CA ASP A 153 -12.92 14.00 10.82
C ASP A 153 -11.50 14.17 11.38
N ILE A 154 -10.47 13.70 10.66
CA ILE A 154 -9.07 13.91 11.03
C ILE A 154 -8.73 15.41 11.00
N ASP A 155 -9.16 16.13 9.96
CA ASP A 155 -8.97 17.57 9.84
C ASP A 155 -9.63 18.33 11.01
N GLU A 156 -10.87 17.99 11.35
CA GLU A 156 -11.60 18.57 12.49
C GLU A 156 -10.88 18.36 13.83
N LYS A 157 -10.07 17.31 13.97
CA LYS A 157 -9.25 17.04 15.17
C LYS A 157 -7.84 17.61 15.09
N GLY A 158 -7.58 18.47 14.11
CA GLY A 158 -6.31 19.18 13.95
C GLY A 158 -5.40 18.60 12.86
N GLY A 159 -5.86 17.65 12.06
CA GLY A 159 -5.20 17.21 10.84
C GLY A 159 -4.00 16.28 11.02
N ILE A 160 -3.33 15.96 9.91
CA ILE A 160 -2.13 15.12 9.87
C ILE A 160 -1.01 15.62 10.80
N GLN A 161 -0.90 16.94 11.00
CA GLN A 161 0.11 17.52 11.88
C GLN A 161 0.01 17.02 13.34
N VAL A 162 -1.17 16.62 13.83
CA VAL A 162 -1.32 15.98 15.15
C VAL A 162 -0.60 14.63 15.19
N ILE A 163 -0.79 13.82 14.13
CA ILE A 163 -0.17 12.49 14.00
C ILE A 163 1.36 12.64 13.90
N VAL A 164 1.84 13.59 13.11
CA VAL A 164 3.29 13.86 12.97
C VAL A 164 3.87 14.35 14.29
N LYS A 165 3.20 15.25 15.02
CA LYS A 165 3.62 15.72 16.35
C LYS A 165 3.78 14.56 17.34
N GLU A 166 2.84 13.62 17.36
CA GLU A 166 2.94 12.47 18.24
C GLU A 166 4.09 11.53 17.88
N LEU A 167 4.29 11.26 16.59
CA LEU A 167 5.36 10.38 16.14
C LEU A 167 6.75 11.02 16.38
N LEU A 168 6.90 12.33 16.15
CA LEU A 168 8.11 13.09 16.53
C LEU A 168 8.34 13.01 18.04
N GLY A 169 7.32 13.33 18.83
CA GLY A 169 7.39 13.32 20.30
C GLY A 169 7.70 11.94 20.89
N ALA A 170 7.38 10.85 20.19
CA ALA A 170 7.71 9.49 20.57
C ALA A 170 9.13 9.04 20.18
N GLY A 171 9.82 9.78 19.31
CA GLY A 171 11.15 9.45 18.78
C GLY A 171 11.15 8.68 17.45
N LEU A 172 10.01 8.65 16.74
CA LEU A 172 9.82 7.81 15.56
C LEU A 172 10.20 8.49 14.24
N LEU A 173 10.24 9.83 14.21
CA LEU A 173 10.53 10.61 13.01
C LEU A 173 11.78 11.48 13.20
N ASN A 174 12.55 11.66 12.14
CA ASN A 174 13.63 12.63 12.09
C ASN A 174 13.04 14.03 11.87
N GLY A 175 13.07 14.87 12.89
CA GLY A 175 12.56 16.24 12.82
C GLY A 175 13.36 17.22 11.97
N GLU A 176 14.62 16.89 11.66
CA GLU A 176 15.57 17.78 10.98
C GLU A 176 15.42 17.77 9.45
N THR A 177 14.44 17.05 8.91
CA THR A 177 14.20 17.01 7.46
C THR A 177 13.60 18.33 6.98
N LEU A 178 14.22 18.95 5.97
CA LEU A 178 13.73 20.18 5.33
C LEU A 178 12.37 19.96 4.67
N THR A 179 11.54 21.00 4.66
CA THR A 179 10.22 21.01 4.01
C THR A 179 10.08 22.20 3.06
N CYS A 180 9.03 22.19 2.24
CA CYS A 180 8.74 23.21 1.24
C CYS A 180 8.38 24.58 1.85
N THR A 181 8.15 24.66 3.17
CA THR A 181 7.97 25.93 3.88
C THR A 181 9.30 26.61 4.20
N GLY A 182 10.44 25.96 3.92
CA GLY A 182 11.79 26.40 4.32
C GLY A 182 12.15 26.00 5.76
N GLU A 183 11.22 25.40 6.48
CA GLU A 183 11.40 24.94 7.86
C GLU A 183 11.79 23.45 7.89
N THR A 184 12.41 23.02 8.97
CA THR A 184 12.47 21.58 9.28
C THR A 184 11.09 21.06 9.68
N LEU A 185 10.88 19.75 9.59
CA LEU A 185 9.60 19.13 9.97
C LEU A 185 9.22 19.45 11.43
N SER A 186 10.18 19.43 12.36
CA SER A 186 9.93 19.83 13.76
C SER A 186 9.55 21.31 13.87
N GLN A 187 10.28 22.20 13.20
CA GLN A 187 9.98 23.65 13.23
C GLN A 187 8.57 23.93 12.70
N GLN A 188 8.17 23.25 11.62
CA GLN A 188 6.83 23.39 11.07
C GLN A 188 5.75 22.93 12.06
N VAL A 189 5.96 21.78 12.72
CA VAL A 189 5.03 21.27 13.75
C VAL A 189 4.97 22.20 14.96
N ASP A 190 6.10 22.74 15.42
CA ASP A 190 6.16 23.68 16.54
C ASP A 190 5.43 24.99 16.21
N ARG A 191 5.59 25.52 14.99
CA ARG A 191 4.87 26.72 14.53
C ARG A 191 3.36 26.48 14.43
N LEU A 192 2.95 25.31 13.96
CA LEU A 192 1.53 24.97 13.82
C LEU A 192 0.85 24.68 15.16
N ASP A 193 1.63 24.31 16.19
CA ASP A 193 1.19 23.89 17.52
C ASP A 193 -0.14 23.10 17.52
N PRO A 194 -0.20 21.95 16.83
CA PRO A 194 -1.44 21.21 16.73
C PRO A 194 -1.89 20.66 18.09
N PRO A 195 -3.20 20.47 18.29
CA PRO A 195 -3.75 19.99 19.56
C PRO A 195 -3.24 18.59 19.90
N ALA A 196 -3.49 18.16 21.13
CA ALA A 196 -3.28 16.76 21.51
C ALA A 196 -4.27 15.85 20.74
N PRO A 197 -3.91 14.57 20.49
CA PRO A 197 -4.85 13.59 19.96
C PRO A 197 -6.12 13.50 20.81
N ASP A 198 -7.28 13.37 20.16
CA ASP A 198 -8.58 13.36 20.83
C ASP A 198 -8.92 12.00 21.48
N GLY A 199 -8.21 10.93 21.09
CA GLY A 199 -8.43 9.58 21.59
C GLY A 199 -9.66 8.88 21.00
N VAL A 200 -10.27 9.47 19.96
CA VAL A 200 -11.42 8.89 19.25
C VAL A 200 -11.12 8.76 17.76
N VAL A 201 -10.71 9.84 17.09
CA VAL A 201 -10.29 9.79 15.69
C VAL A 201 -8.78 9.58 15.59
N ILE A 202 -8.02 10.36 16.36
CA ILE A 202 -6.57 10.33 16.44
C ILE A 202 -6.15 9.88 17.85
N TYR A 203 -5.35 8.84 17.90
CA TYR A 203 -4.86 8.20 19.11
C TYR A 203 -3.41 8.57 19.39
N THR A 204 -2.99 8.40 20.63
CA THR A 204 -1.60 8.63 21.03
C THR A 204 -0.73 7.41 20.70
N VAL A 205 0.60 7.58 20.61
CA VAL A 205 1.52 6.43 20.46
C VAL A 205 1.49 5.52 21.69
N LYS A 206 1.19 6.08 22.87
CA LYS A 206 1.11 5.34 24.14
C LYS A 206 -0.12 4.44 24.21
N ASP A 207 -1.26 4.95 23.76
CA ASP A 207 -2.55 4.26 23.73
C ASP A 207 -3.12 4.31 22.30
N PRO A 208 -2.59 3.45 21.40
CA PRO A 208 -2.90 3.52 19.98
C PRO A 208 -4.17 2.76 19.59
N TYR A 209 -4.74 3.09 18.42
CA TYR A 209 -5.87 2.36 17.85
C TYR A 209 -5.54 0.88 17.58
N LYS A 210 -4.36 0.58 17.03
CA LYS A 210 -3.82 -0.80 16.95
C LYS A 210 -2.36 -0.85 17.41
N PRO A 211 -1.94 -1.92 18.11
CA PRO A 211 -0.61 -2.01 18.68
C PRO A 211 0.51 -2.21 17.66
N THR A 212 0.21 -2.69 16.45
CA THR A 212 1.20 -2.86 15.37
C THR A 212 0.87 -1.97 14.18
N GLY A 213 1.84 -1.76 13.31
CA GLY A 213 1.70 -0.97 12.09
C GLY A 213 0.74 -1.62 11.10
N GLY A 214 0.14 -0.80 10.25
CA GLY A 214 -0.95 -1.25 9.38
C GLY A 214 -0.55 -2.03 8.13
N LEU A 215 0.76 -2.19 7.87
CA LEU A 215 1.30 -2.79 6.65
C LEU A 215 2.38 -3.83 6.96
N ARG A 216 2.44 -4.88 6.13
CA ARG A 216 3.42 -5.97 6.19
C ARG A 216 3.96 -6.28 4.81
N LEU A 217 5.28 -6.43 4.69
CA LEU A 217 5.91 -7.01 3.52
C LEU A 217 6.05 -8.52 3.71
N LEU A 218 5.76 -9.32 2.71
CA LEU A 218 5.86 -10.77 2.75
C LEU A 218 6.89 -11.27 1.74
N GLY A 219 7.80 -12.12 2.21
CA GLY A 219 8.68 -12.94 1.38
C GLY A 219 8.10 -14.35 1.18
N GLY A 220 8.96 -15.36 1.15
CA GLY A 220 8.55 -16.76 0.97
C GLY A 220 8.57 -17.21 -0.49
N ASN A 221 8.19 -18.46 -0.72
CA ASN A 221 8.31 -19.09 -2.03
C ASN A 221 7.37 -18.50 -3.09
N LEU A 222 6.25 -17.87 -2.69
CA LEU A 222 5.35 -17.18 -3.63
C LEU A 222 5.77 -15.72 -3.87
N SER A 223 6.61 -15.14 -3.00
CA SER A 223 7.16 -13.79 -3.19
C SER A 223 8.67 -13.75 -2.91
N PRO A 224 9.49 -14.41 -3.75
CA PRO A 224 10.93 -14.53 -3.50
C PRO A 224 11.67 -13.18 -3.54
N GLU A 225 11.08 -12.14 -4.14
CA GLU A 225 11.64 -10.79 -4.16
C GLU A 225 11.17 -9.90 -3.00
N SER A 226 10.32 -10.41 -2.11
CA SER A 226 9.68 -9.71 -0.99
C SER A 226 8.86 -8.48 -1.42
N SER A 227 8.06 -8.64 -2.47
CA SER A 227 7.19 -7.59 -3.04
C SER A 227 5.76 -7.65 -2.52
N ALA A 228 5.31 -8.83 -2.11
CA ALA A 228 3.96 -9.03 -1.60
C ALA A 228 3.71 -8.13 -0.37
N VAL A 229 2.54 -7.50 -0.33
CA VAL A 229 2.17 -6.61 0.76
C VAL A 229 0.79 -6.96 1.31
N LEU A 230 0.72 -7.08 2.63
CA LEU A 230 -0.51 -7.31 3.39
C LEU A 230 -0.91 -6.04 4.15
N LYS A 231 -2.18 -5.65 4.01
CA LYS A 231 -2.79 -4.59 4.84
C LYS A 231 -3.27 -5.14 6.18
N LEU A 232 -2.38 -5.19 7.16
CA LEU A 232 -2.66 -5.73 8.50
C LEU A 232 -3.72 -4.91 9.26
N ALA A 233 -3.81 -3.60 9.01
CA ALA A 233 -4.81 -2.75 9.66
C ALA A 233 -6.25 -3.19 9.36
N GLY A 234 -6.50 -3.85 8.21
CA GLY A 234 -7.83 -4.31 7.81
C GLY A 234 -8.16 -5.76 8.15
N VAL A 235 -7.26 -6.52 8.78
CA VAL A 235 -7.51 -7.94 9.07
C VAL A 235 -8.49 -8.07 10.24
N GLU A 236 -9.69 -8.60 9.96
CA GLU A 236 -10.76 -8.83 10.94
C GLU A 236 -10.73 -10.26 11.54
N GLY A 237 -10.17 -11.24 10.83
CA GLY A 237 -10.12 -12.64 11.28
C GLY A 237 -9.23 -13.56 10.42
N GLY A 238 -9.28 -14.87 10.70
CA GLY A 238 -8.59 -15.92 9.94
C GLY A 238 -7.16 -16.23 10.37
N LEU A 239 -6.58 -15.43 11.26
CA LEU A 239 -5.24 -15.68 11.81
C LEU A 239 -5.35 -16.49 13.10
N GLU A 240 -4.74 -17.68 13.13
CA GLU A 240 -4.46 -18.43 14.34
C GLU A 240 -2.96 -18.38 14.63
N ASN A 241 -2.56 -17.86 15.79
CA ASN A 241 -1.14 -17.70 16.15
C ASN A 241 -0.30 -16.95 15.09
N ASN A 242 -0.87 -15.90 14.48
CA ASN A 242 -0.29 -15.13 13.37
C ASN A 242 -0.08 -15.92 12.06
N VAL A 243 -0.78 -17.04 11.90
CA VAL A 243 -0.73 -17.85 10.69
C VAL A 243 -2.13 -17.98 10.09
N PHE A 244 -2.25 -17.78 8.78
CA PHE A 244 -3.44 -18.13 8.00
C PHE A 244 -3.09 -19.32 7.10
N VAL A 245 -3.94 -20.33 7.07
CA VAL A 245 -3.81 -21.47 6.16
C VAL A 245 -5.10 -21.60 5.37
N GLY A 246 -5.00 -21.61 4.04
CA GLY A 246 -6.17 -21.68 3.17
C GLY A 246 -5.94 -22.46 1.89
N LYS A 247 -7.05 -22.86 1.26
CA LYS A 247 -7.03 -23.63 0.00
C LYS A 247 -7.13 -22.71 -1.21
N ALA A 248 -6.24 -22.86 -2.17
CA ALA A 248 -6.19 -22.03 -3.36
C ALA A 248 -7.47 -22.17 -4.20
N ARG A 249 -8.08 -21.02 -4.54
CA ARG A 249 -9.14 -20.86 -5.54
C ARG A 249 -8.67 -19.89 -6.60
N ILE A 250 -8.38 -20.39 -7.79
CA ILE A 250 -7.62 -19.65 -8.80
C ILE A 250 -8.53 -19.00 -9.82
N PHE A 251 -8.28 -17.73 -10.07
CA PHE A 251 -8.90 -16.93 -11.10
C PHE A 251 -7.82 -16.32 -11.99
N ASN A 252 -7.93 -16.55 -13.30
CA ASN A 252 -7.10 -15.91 -14.30
C ASN A 252 -7.80 -14.63 -14.76
N GLY A 253 -7.51 -13.53 -14.07
CA GLY A 253 -8.15 -12.22 -14.27
C GLY A 253 -9.39 -11.98 -13.41
N GLU A 254 -9.66 -10.71 -13.11
CA GLU A 254 -10.77 -10.27 -12.23
C GLU A 254 -12.14 -10.67 -12.77
N SER A 255 -12.33 -10.60 -14.10
CA SER A 255 -13.61 -10.94 -14.74
C SER A 255 -14.10 -12.35 -14.40
N GLY A 256 -13.20 -13.33 -14.28
CA GLY A 256 -13.55 -14.69 -13.88
C GLY A 256 -14.01 -14.77 -12.42
N LEU A 257 -13.37 -14.01 -11.53
CA LEU A 257 -13.77 -13.90 -10.13
C LEU A 257 -15.14 -13.23 -10.00
N LEU A 258 -15.37 -12.12 -10.72
CA LEU A 258 -16.67 -11.43 -10.71
C LEU A 258 -17.80 -12.33 -11.21
N TYR A 259 -17.56 -13.09 -12.29
CA TYR A 259 -18.52 -14.06 -12.81
C TYR A 259 -18.87 -15.12 -11.76
N SER A 260 -17.87 -15.69 -11.08
CA SER A 260 -18.09 -16.68 -10.01
C SER A 260 -18.84 -16.07 -8.82
N LEU A 261 -18.52 -14.85 -8.40
CA LEU A 261 -19.22 -14.15 -7.31
C LEU A 261 -20.68 -13.83 -7.64
N GLU A 262 -21.02 -13.64 -8.91
CA GLU A 262 -22.37 -13.34 -9.36
C GLU A 262 -23.21 -14.60 -9.57
N ASN A 263 -22.63 -15.64 -10.17
CA ASN A 263 -23.37 -16.81 -10.65
C ASN A 263 -23.19 -18.06 -9.78
N GLU A 264 -22.08 -18.16 -9.05
CA GLU A 264 -21.67 -19.34 -8.28
C GLU A 264 -21.09 -18.95 -6.89
N PRO A 265 -21.70 -18.00 -6.14
CA PRO A 265 -21.12 -17.46 -4.89
C PRO A 265 -20.95 -18.50 -3.77
N GLU A 266 -21.64 -19.64 -3.85
CA GLU A 266 -21.53 -20.76 -2.93
C GLU A 266 -20.20 -21.53 -3.05
N THR A 267 -19.49 -21.39 -4.17
CA THR A 267 -18.22 -22.10 -4.44
C THR A 267 -17.07 -21.67 -3.53
N LEU A 268 -17.14 -20.46 -2.97
CA LEU A 268 -16.17 -19.98 -1.98
C LEU A 268 -16.50 -20.58 -0.61
N GLU A 269 -15.52 -21.24 -0.01
CA GLU A 269 -15.64 -21.86 1.31
C GLU A 269 -14.86 -21.08 2.39
N ASN A 270 -15.13 -21.40 3.66
CA ASN A 270 -14.42 -20.79 4.76
C ASN A 270 -12.93 -21.17 4.73
N HIS A 271 -12.06 -20.18 4.90
CA HIS A 271 -10.62 -20.26 4.75
C HIS A 271 -10.11 -20.59 3.34
N ASP A 272 -10.90 -20.35 2.29
CA ASP A 272 -10.35 -20.31 0.94
C ASP A 272 -9.34 -19.15 0.79
N MET A 273 -8.30 -19.37 -0.01
CA MET A 273 -7.39 -18.34 -0.52
C MET A 273 -7.74 -18.08 -1.97
N VAL A 274 -8.47 -16.99 -2.24
CA VAL A 274 -8.83 -16.54 -3.58
C VAL A 274 -7.61 -15.88 -4.21
N ILE A 275 -7.15 -16.44 -5.33
CA ILE A 275 -5.94 -16.00 -6.02
C ILE A 275 -6.31 -15.48 -7.39
N VAL A 276 -6.15 -14.18 -7.63
CA VAL A 276 -6.35 -13.57 -8.94
C VAL A 276 -4.98 -13.28 -9.56
N ARG A 277 -4.65 -13.96 -10.65
CA ARG A 277 -3.34 -13.86 -11.31
C ARG A 277 -3.44 -13.31 -12.73
N TYR A 278 -2.29 -12.90 -13.26
CA TYR A 278 -2.15 -12.17 -14.53
C TYR A 278 -2.71 -10.75 -14.47
N GLU A 279 -2.85 -10.18 -13.27
CA GLU A 279 -3.28 -8.80 -13.02
C GLU A 279 -2.10 -7.87 -12.69
N GLY A 280 -0.87 -8.37 -12.83
CA GLY A 280 0.34 -7.60 -12.58
C GLY A 280 0.63 -6.49 -13.60
N PRO A 281 1.75 -5.75 -13.43
CA PRO A 281 2.15 -4.64 -14.28
C PRO A 281 2.23 -4.97 -15.78
N SER A 282 2.61 -6.20 -16.12
CA SER A 282 2.72 -6.67 -17.50
C SER A 282 1.57 -7.59 -17.91
N GLY A 283 0.95 -8.27 -16.95
CA GLY A 283 -0.13 -9.25 -17.16
C GLY A 283 -1.38 -8.58 -17.73
N ALA A 284 -2.02 -7.72 -16.93
CA ALA A 284 -3.23 -6.98 -17.34
C ALA A 284 -2.96 -5.76 -18.23
N PRO A 285 -1.69 -5.49 -18.54
CA PRO A 285 -0.90 -4.34 -18.16
C PRO A 285 -1.50 -3.25 -17.26
N GLY A 286 -0.61 -2.51 -16.58
CA GLY A 286 -1.00 -1.34 -15.80
C GLY A 286 -1.35 -1.65 -14.35
N MET A 287 -1.35 -2.94 -13.98
CA MET A 287 -1.59 -3.41 -12.62
C MET A 287 -2.91 -2.84 -12.07
N PRO A 288 -4.09 -3.21 -12.62
CA PRO A 288 -5.36 -2.62 -12.22
C PRO A 288 -5.65 -2.84 -10.72
N GLU A 289 -6.47 -1.94 -10.15
CA GLU A 289 -6.88 -2.02 -8.75
C GLU A 289 -8.28 -2.61 -8.65
N MET A 290 -8.38 -3.77 -8.03
CA MET A 290 -9.61 -4.55 -7.93
C MET A 290 -10.39 -4.15 -6.67
N LEU A 291 -11.44 -3.35 -6.83
CA LEU A 291 -12.37 -2.93 -5.76
C LEU A 291 -13.71 -3.67 -5.82
N ASP A 292 -14.20 -3.97 -7.03
CA ASP A 292 -15.52 -4.60 -7.18
C ASP A 292 -15.49 -6.01 -6.55
N SER A 293 -14.48 -6.80 -6.89
CA SER A 293 -14.27 -8.13 -6.32
C SER A 293 -14.12 -8.11 -4.80
N THR A 294 -13.30 -7.21 -4.23
CA THR A 294 -13.09 -7.14 -2.77
C THR A 294 -14.35 -6.73 -2.02
N SER A 295 -15.13 -5.78 -2.56
CA SER A 295 -16.38 -5.32 -1.96
C SER A 295 -17.46 -6.42 -1.93
N ARG A 296 -17.58 -7.18 -3.04
CA ARG A 296 -18.50 -8.32 -3.16
C ARG A 296 -18.10 -9.47 -2.25
N ILE A 297 -16.81 -9.81 -2.19
CA ILE A 297 -16.31 -10.86 -1.29
C ILE A 297 -16.54 -10.48 0.16
N THR A 298 -16.25 -9.23 0.54
CA THR A 298 -16.46 -8.75 1.92
C THR A 298 -17.94 -8.89 2.31
N THR A 299 -18.85 -8.50 1.42
CA THR A 299 -20.29 -8.64 1.63
C THR A 299 -20.70 -10.10 1.76
N LEU A 300 -20.28 -10.95 0.81
CA LEU A 300 -20.55 -12.38 0.81
C LEU A 300 -20.06 -13.06 2.09
N CYS A 301 -18.85 -12.72 2.54
CA CYS A 301 -18.26 -13.29 3.73
C CYS A 301 -19.02 -12.90 5.00
N ARG A 302 -19.45 -11.64 5.11
CA ARG A 302 -20.28 -11.17 6.23
C ARG A 302 -21.65 -11.86 6.23
N ASP A 303 -22.28 -11.98 5.06
CA ASP A 303 -23.58 -12.64 4.91
C ASP A 303 -23.52 -14.12 5.30
N ARG A 304 -22.41 -14.80 4.96
CA ARG A 304 -22.21 -16.24 5.22
C ARG A 304 -21.49 -16.55 6.53
N GLY A 305 -20.95 -15.55 7.22
CA GLY A 305 -20.13 -15.73 8.41
C GLY A 305 -18.84 -16.51 8.16
N ILE A 306 -18.22 -16.33 6.99
CA ILE A 306 -16.97 -16.99 6.61
C ILE A 306 -15.82 -15.97 6.51
N VAL A 307 -14.58 -16.46 6.55
CA VAL A 307 -13.36 -15.68 6.37
C VAL A 307 -12.56 -16.27 5.21
N VAL A 308 -12.11 -15.43 4.28
CA VAL A 308 -11.26 -15.84 3.15
C VAL A 308 -10.02 -14.96 3.05
N GLY A 309 -8.96 -15.50 2.47
CA GLY A 309 -7.79 -14.73 2.06
C GLY A 309 -7.89 -14.32 0.59
N LEU A 310 -7.34 -13.16 0.25
CA LEU A 310 -7.20 -12.66 -1.12
C LEU A 310 -5.73 -12.47 -1.45
N MET A 311 -5.31 -12.95 -2.62
CA MET A 311 -3.95 -12.81 -3.12
C MET A 311 -3.92 -12.45 -4.62
N THR A 312 -3.05 -11.53 -5.02
CA THR A 312 -2.90 -11.16 -6.43
C THR A 312 -1.50 -10.65 -6.77
N ASP A 313 -1.07 -10.84 -8.02
CA ASP A 313 0.08 -10.14 -8.60
C ASP A 313 -0.24 -8.70 -9.02
N GLY A 314 -1.52 -8.32 -9.02
CA GLY A 314 -2.03 -6.96 -9.19
C GLY A 314 -2.22 -6.20 -7.87
N ARG A 315 -3.28 -5.40 -7.79
CA ARG A 315 -3.63 -4.58 -6.61
C ARG A 315 -5.08 -4.83 -6.19
N PHE A 316 -5.31 -4.82 -4.89
CA PHE A 316 -6.65 -4.80 -4.31
C PHE A 316 -6.93 -3.44 -3.66
N SER A 317 -8.18 -2.98 -3.78
CA SER A 317 -8.67 -1.83 -3.01
C SER A 317 -9.62 -2.27 -1.90
N GLY A 318 -9.79 -1.43 -0.88
CA GLY A 318 -10.68 -1.71 0.25
C GLY A 318 -10.08 -2.63 1.32
N GLY A 319 -10.87 -2.88 2.37
CA GLY A 319 -10.59 -3.92 3.37
C GLY A 319 -11.43 -5.16 3.09
N SER A 320 -11.03 -6.32 3.62
CA SER A 320 -11.83 -7.55 3.60
C SER A 320 -11.95 -8.12 5.01
N VAL A 321 -12.85 -9.10 5.20
CA VAL A 321 -13.01 -9.83 6.46
C VAL A 321 -11.80 -10.72 6.84
N GLY A 322 -10.80 -10.84 5.95
CA GLY A 322 -9.64 -11.69 6.11
C GLY A 322 -8.35 -11.01 5.65
N LEU A 323 -7.52 -11.71 4.90
CA LEU A 323 -6.24 -11.19 4.43
C LEU A 323 -6.40 -10.60 3.02
N VAL A 324 -5.75 -9.47 2.77
CA VAL A 324 -5.68 -8.85 1.43
C VAL A 324 -4.21 -8.65 1.08
N ILE A 325 -3.71 -9.48 0.18
CA ILE A 325 -2.32 -9.52 -0.26
C ILE A 325 -2.26 -9.10 -1.72
N GLY A 326 -1.56 -8.01 -2.00
CA GLY A 326 -1.30 -7.55 -3.36
C GLY A 326 0.19 -7.60 -3.69
N HIS A 327 0.52 -7.23 -4.92
CA HIS A 327 1.89 -7.03 -5.39
C HIS A 327 2.74 -8.31 -5.35
N VAL A 328 2.12 -9.49 -5.35
CA VAL A 328 2.85 -10.75 -5.32
C VAL A 328 3.67 -10.88 -6.59
N GLY A 329 4.98 -10.80 -6.43
CA GLY A 329 5.92 -10.86 -7.52
C GLY A 329 7.03 -11.90 -7.29
N PRO A 330 7.65 -12.44 -8.36
CA PRO A 330 7.43 -12.07 -9.77
C PRO A 330 6.01 -12.37 -10.28
N GLU A 331 5.46 -11.49 -11.13
CA GLU A 331 4.08 -11.59 -11.61
C GLU A 331 3.85 -12.83 -12.50
N ALA A 332 2.61 -13.28 -12.63
CA ALA A 332 2.29 -14.56 -13.26
C ALA A 332 2.67 -14.62 -14.75
N VAL A 333 2.55 -13.49 -15.48
CA VAL A 333 2.91 -13.43 -16.90
C VAL A 333 4.41 -13.61 -17.15
N LEU A 334 5.24 -13.36 -16.14
CA LEU A 334 6.69 -13.62 -16.20
C LEU A 334 7.06 -15.00 -15.65
N GLY A 335 6.04 -15.81 -15.33
CA GLY A 335 6.21 -17.16 -14.82
C GLY A 335 6.73 -17.20 -13.38
N GLY A 336 6.43 -16.16 -12.59
CA GLY A 336 6.64 -16.23 -11.14
C GLY A 336 5.79 -17.31 -10.49
N GLU A 337 6.09 -17.62 -9.25
CA GLU A 337 5.58 -18.79 -8.54
C GLU A 337 4.06 -18.77 -8.38
N ILE A 338 3.43 -17.59 -8.32
CA ILE A 338 1.97 -17.43 -8.35
C ILE A 338 1.31 -18.00 -9.62
N ALA A 339 2.03 -18.10 -10.74
CA ALA A 339 1.52 -18.75 -11.97
C ALA A 339 1.47 -20.28 -11.87
N LEU A 340 2.17 -20.87 -10.91
CA LEU A 340 2.35 -22.31 -10.77
C LEU A 340 1.42 -22.93 -9.73
N ILE A 341 0.61 -22.12 -9.06
CA ILE A 341 -0.40 -22.60 -8.12
C ILE A 341 -1.51 -23.29 -8.93
N GLU A 342 -2.04 -24.38 -8.37
CA GLU A 342 -3.22 -25.11 -8.86
C GLU A 342 -4.35 -25.05 -7.81
N ASP A 343 -5.61 -25.20 -8.24
CA ASP A 343 -6.75 -25.20 -7.32
C ASP A 343 -6.59 -26.30 -6.26
N GLY A 344 -6.87 -25.93 -5.00
CA GLY A 344 -6.76 -26.83 -3.85
C GLY A 344 -5.36 -26.95 -3.23
N ASP A 345 -4.34 -26.31 -3.82
CA ASP A 345 -3.03 -26.14 -3.17
C ASP A 345 -3.20 -25.45 -1.80
N GLU A 346 -2.32 -25.78 -0.85
CA GLU A 346 -2.31 -25.15 0.47
C GLU A 346 -1.44 -23.88 0.47
N ILE A 347 -2.08 -22.76 0.80
CA ILE A 347 -1.41 -21.46 0.94
C ILE A 347 -1.29 -21.12 2.42
N VAL A 348 -0.05 -20.85 2.84
CA VAL A 348 0.29 -20.51 4.21
C VAL A 348 0.84 -19.09 4.26
N ILE A 349 0.16 -18.21 5.01
CA ILE A 349 0.63 -16.87 5.32
C ILE A 349 1.11 -16.87 6.77
N ASP A 350 2.43 -16.78 6.97
CA ASP A 350 3.04 -16.78 8.29
C ASP A 350 3.59 -15.39 8.63
N LEU A 351 2.87 -14.66 9.49
CA LEU A 351 3.28 -13.33 9.92
C LEU A 351 4.33 -13.34 11.03
N ASN A 352 4.65 -14.51 11.60
CA ASN A 352 5.78 -14.64 12.51
C ASN A 352 7.11 -14.53 11.76
N ASN A 353 7.16 -15.12 10.55
CA ASN A 353 8.32 -15.09 9.66
C ASN A 353 8.20 -14.05 8.53
N ASN A 354 7.01 -13.47 8.34
CA ASN A 354 6.65 -12.57 7.23
C ASN A 354 6.76 -13.26 5.86
N GLU A 355 6.15 -14.43 5.71
CA GLU A 355 6.22 -15.23 4.48
C GLU A 355 4.83 -15.55 3.93
N VAL A 356 4.77 -15.69 2.60
CA VAL A 356 3.66 -16.27 1.84
C VAL A 356 4.18 -17.46 1.05
N ASN A 357 3.65 -18.65 1.36
CA ASN A 357 4.14 -19.91 0.82
C ASN A 357 3.01 -20.76 0.24
N CYS A 358 3.28 -21.48 -0.84
CA CYS A 358 2.50 -22.63 -1.29
C CYS A 358 3.23 -23.91 -0.88
N THR A 359 2.57 -24.78 -0.12
CA THR A 359 3.17 -26.00 0.45
C THR A 359 3.67 -26.92 -0.67
N GLU A 360 2.87 -27.14 -1.70
CA GLU A 360 3.16 -28.02 -2.84
C GLU A 360 4.37 -27.55 -3.65
N LEU A 361 4.56 -26.23 -3.81
CA LEU A 361 5.70 -25.66 -4.53
C LEU A 361 7.03 -25.75 -3.76
N SER A 362 7.00 -26.18 -2.50
CA SER A 362 8.23 -26.47 -1.74
C SER A 362 8.89 -27.78 -2.19
N ASP A 363 8.13 -28.68 -2.82
CA ASP A 363 8.70 -29.84 -3.51
C ASP A 363 9.26 -29.45 -4.88
N LYS A 364 10.57 -29.62 -5.05
CA LYS A 364 11.28 -29.27 -6.30
C LYS A 364 10.77 -30.04 -7.51
N ALA A 365 10.31 -31.29 -7.33
CA ALA A 365 9.78 -32.07 -8.45
C ALA A 365 8.45 -31.48 -8.96
N THR A 366 7.55 -31.15 -8.03
CA THR A 366 6.29 -30.45 -8.33
C THR A 366 6.53 -29.08 -8.96
N TYR A 367 7.40 -28.27 -8.36
CA TYR A 367 7.79 -26.96 -8.90
C TYR A 367 8.31 -27.07 -10.34
N ASN A 368 9.30 -27.92 -10.59
CA ASN A 368 9.91 -28.06 -11.93
C ASN A 368 8.88 -28.54 -12.95
N LYS A 369 8.06 -29.53 -12.60
CA LYS A 369 7.00 -30.06 -13.47
C LYS A 369 6.01 -28.97 -13.87
N ARG A 370 5.53 -28.17 -12.91
CA ARG A 370 4.56 -27.10 -13.18
C ARG A 370 5.20 -25.95 -13.95
N LYS A 371 6.45 -25.62 -13.66
CA LYS A 371 7.23 -24.61 -14.39
C LYS A 371 7.42 -25.00 -15.86
N GLU A 372 7.87 -26.23 -16.13
CA GLU A 372 8.01 -26.75 -17.50
C GLU A 372 6.67 -26.79 -18.25
N ALA A 373 5.58 -27.13 -17.55
CA ALA A 373 4.24 -27.11 -18.15
C ALA A 373 3.82 -25.69 -18.55
N TRP A 374 4.04 -24.70 -17.66
CA TRP A 374 3.78 -23.29 -17.95
C TRP A 374 4.64 -22.79 -19.13
N GLU A 375 5.93 -23.12 -19.16
CA GLU A 375 6.84 -22.73 -20.25
C GLU A 375 6.41 -23.31 -21.60
N LYS A 376 5.98 -24.58 -21.65
CA LYS A 376 5.43 -25.20 -22.87
C LYS A 376 4.18 -24.48 -23.37
N VAL A 377 3.29 -24.08 -22.46
CA VAL A 377 2.09 -23.30 -22.83
C VAL A 377 2.49 -21.95 -23.43
N VAL A 378 3.46 -21.26 -22.83
CA VAL A 378 3.98 -19.97 -23.33
C VAL A 378 4.66 -20.13 -24.70
N GLU A 379 5.49 -21.15 -24.88
CA GLU A 379 6.16 -21.45 -26.15
C GLU A 379 5.15 -21.75 -27.26
N ALA A 380 4.08 -22.49 -26.95
CA ALA A 380 3.01 -22.80 -27.88
C ALA A 380 2.14 -21.58 -28.27
N ASN A 381 2.27 -20.45 -27.57
CA ASN A 381 1.47 -19.24 -27.76
C ASN A 381 2.36 -18.00 -28.01
N ASP A 382 3.37 -18.13 -28.88
CA ASP A 382 4.24 -17.03 -29.34
C ASP A 382 4.93 -16.25 -28.21
N GLY A 383 5.24 -16.93 -27.10
CA GLY A 383 5.93 -16.33 -25.96
C GLY A 383 5.03 -15.55 -25.00
N ILE A 384 3.70 -15.73 -25.06
CA ILE A 384 2.72 -15.13 -24.15
C ILE A 384 1.76 -16.20 -23.64
N HIS A 385 1.55 -16.29 -22.33
CA HIS A 385 0.58 -17.23 -21.77
C HIS A 385 -0.85 -16.84 -22.18
N PRO A 386 -1.72 -17.77 -22.62
CA PRO A 386 -3.06 -17.44 -23.14
C PRO A 386 -4.04 -16.88 -22.10
N SER A 387 -3.74 -17.03 -20.80
CA SER A 387 -4.51 -16.41 -19.71
C SER A 387 -4.24 -14.91 -19.52
N VAL A 388 -3.28 -14.36 -20.26
CA VAL A 388 -2.95 -12.94 -20.25
C VAL A 388 -3.99 -12.20 -21.10
N GLY A 389 -4.55 -11.10 -20.60
CA GLY A 389 -5.57 -10.33 -21.32
C GLY A 389 -5.08 -9.74 -22.64
N ASP A 390 -6.01 -9.38 -23.52
CA ASP A 390 -5.70 -8.70 -24.77
C ASP A 390 -5.22 -7.27 -24.55
N VAL A 391 -4.36 -6.78 -25.45
CA VAL A 391 -3.87 -5.40 -25.41
C VAL A 391 -3.97 -4.76 -26.78
N ASP A 392 -4.87 -3.80 -26.89
CA ASP A 392 -5.26 -3.13 -28.13
C ASP A 392 -4.60 -1.74 -28.31
N THR A 393 -3.98 -1.19 -27.27
CA THR A 393 -3.29 0.10 -27.33
C THR A 393 -1.78 -0.01 -27.37
N ARG A 394 -1.13 0.96 -28.02
CA ARG A 394 0.34 1.09 -28.02
C ARG A 394 0.90 1.29 -26.61
N LEU A 395 0.20 2.03 -25.76
CA LEU A 395 0.63 2.34 -24.40
C LEU A 395 0.69 1.08 -23.53
N LEU A 396 -0.42 0.33 -23.49
CA LEU A 396 -0.48 -0.91 -22.71
C LEU A 396 0.47 -1.97 -23.29
N ASN A 397 0.68 -2.01 -24.62
CA ASN A 397 1.69 -2.91 -25.22
C ASN A 397 3.11 -2.54 -24.77
N ARG A 398 3.41 -1.23 -24.66
CA ARG A 398 4.68 -0.77 -24.10
C ARG A 398 4.81 -1.17 -22.64
N MET A 399 3.76 -0.96 -21.83
CA MET A 399 3.72 -1.37 -20.42
C MET A 399 4.00 -2.86 -20.29
N ARG A 400 3.29 -3.72 -21.04
CA ARG A 400 3.51 -5.18 -21.07
C ARG A 400 4.96 -5.56 -21.28
N ARG A 401 5.70 -4.85 -22.13
CA ARG A 401 7.08 -5.19 -22.51
C ARG A 401 8.15 -4.56 -21.64
N SER A 402 7.82 -3.50 -20.90
CA SER A 402 8.81 -2.64 -20.22
C SER A 402 8.55 -2.44 -18.73
N ALA A 403 7.41 -2.88 -18.20
CA ALA A 403 7.12 -2.76 -16.79
C ALA A 403 8.14 -3.54 -15.94
N VAL A 404 8.58 -2.91 -14.85
CA VAL A 404 9.37 -3.56 -13.81
C VAL A 404 8.45 -4.17 -12.75
N SER A 405 9.01 -5.01 -11.87
CA SER A 405 8.26 -5.56 -10.73
C SER A 405 7.64 -4.46 -9.86
N ALA A 406 6.52 -4.80 -9.19
CA ALA A 406 5.92 -3.99 -8.13
C ALA A 406 6.92 -3.57 -7.04
N LYS A 407 7.92 -4.41 -6.75
CA LYS A 407 9.05 -4.08 -5.85
C LYS A 407 9.72 -2.75 -6.18
N PHE A 408 9.75 -2.43 -7.47
CA PHE A 408 10.43 -1.27 -8.02
C PHE A 408 9.48 -0.13 -8.39
N GLY A 409 8.20 -0.22 -8.02
CA GLY A 409 7.20 0.80 -8.33
C GLY A 409 6.32 0.51 -9.54
N ALA A 410 6.51 -0.64 -10.21
CA ALA A 410 5.74 -1.05 -11.39
C ALA A 410 5.81 -0.09 -12.60
N GLY A 411 6.78 0.84 -12.64
CA GLY A 411 6.97 1.78 -13.75
C GLY A 411 7.46 1.12 -15.06
N MET A 412 7.36 1.85 -16.18
CA MET A 412 7.90 1.43 -17.47
C MET A 412 9.37 1.80 -17.60
N HIS A 413 10.24 0.80 -17.82
CA HIS A 413 11.68 1.01 -18.02
C HIS A 413 12.24 0.24 -19.22
N PRO A 414 13.22 0.80 -19.95
CA PRO A 414 13.90 0.09 -21.03
C PRO A 414 14.39 -1.29 -20.57
N ASP A 415 14.09 -2.33 -21.35
CA ASP A 415 14.46 -3.72 -21.09
C ASP A 415 14.05 -4.26 -19.70
N ARG A 416 13.03 -3.65 -19.06
CA ARG A 416 12.62 -3.92 -17.68
C ARG A 416 13.76 -3.73 -16.66
N LYS A 417 14.73 -2.88 -16.99
CA LYS A 417 15.85 -2.53 -16.10
C LYS A 417 15.62 -1.14 -15.54
N LEU A 418 15.56 -1.04 -14.22
CA LEU A 418 15.43 0.23 -13.53
C LEU A 418 16.43 1.27 -14.07
N TRP A 419 15.89 2.42 -14.44
CA TRP A 419 16.67 3.56 -14.91
C TRP A 419 16.45 4.76 -14.00
N VAL A 420 17.56 5.37 -13.59
CA VAL A 420 17.58 6.52 -12.68
C VAL A 420 18.37 7.63 -13.33
N SER A 421 17.73 8.79 -13.48
CA SER A 421 18.40 9.99 -13.96
C SER A 421 19.26 10.56 -12.83
N GLU A 422 20.51 10.92 -13.14
CA GLU A 422 21.44 11.56 -12.19
C GLU A 422 21.46 10.88 -10.81
N PRO A 423 21.86 9.60 -10.75
CA PRO A 423 21.75 8.83 -9.52
C PRO A 423 22.66 9.42 -8.43
N ARG A 424 22.19 9.38 -7.19
CA ARG A 424 22.92 9.86 -6.02
C ARG A 424 22.96 8.81 -4.92
N ASP A 425 23.93 8.94 -4.04
CA ASP A 425 24.10 8.01 -2.93
C ASP A 425 23.24 8.42 -1.72
N PRO A 426 22.67 7.45 -0.98
CA PRO A 426 21.91 7.74 0.22
C PRO A 426 22.81 8.31 1.32
N VAL A 427 22.51 9.52 1.77
CA VAL A 427 23.10 10.07 2.99
C VAL A 427 22.39 9.45 4.19
N ARG A 428 23.11 8.66 4.99
CA ARG A 428 22.62 8.08 6.24
C ARG A 428 22.94 9.02 7.39
N THR A 429 21.94 9.44 8.13
CA THR A 429 22.11 10.20 9.38
C THR A 429 22.26 9.26 10.57
N SER A 430 22.55 9.81 11.74
CA SER A 430 22.55 9.07 13.01
C SER A 430 21.14 8.80 13.55
N PHE A 431 20.08 9.28 12.89
CA PHE A 431 18.71 9.10 13.36
C PHE A 431 18.26 7.64 13.25
N ILE A 432 17.82 7.10 14.37
CA ILE A 432 17.26 5.75 14.49
C ILE A 432 15.86 5.91 15.09
N PRO A 433 14.79 5.48 14.40
CA PRO A 433 13.46 5.48 14.96
C PRO A 433 13.44 4.68 16.27
N THR A 434 13.03 5.32 17.35
CA THR A 434 12.82 4.67 18.65
C THR A 434 11.42 5.03 19.14
N ASN A 435 10.79 4.10 19.85
CA ASN A 435 9.53 4.40 20.50
C ASN A 435 9.78 4.47 22.00
N LYS A 436 9.72 5.68 22.58
CA LYS A 436 9.94 5.88 24.02
C LYS A 436 8.95 5.12 24.92
N TYR A 437 7.79 4.72 24.38
CA TYR A 437 6.79 3.91 25.07
C TYR A 437 7.02 2.40 24.89
N ARG A 438 8.01 2.00 24.08
CA ARG A 438 8.42 0.62 23.81
C ARG A 438 9.95 0.49 23.77
N PRO A 439 10.65 0.86 24.86
CA PRO A 439 12.11 0.95 24.89
C PRO A 439 12.82 -0.39 24.61
N GLU A 440 12.15 -1.51 24.81
CA GLU A 440 12.66 -2.87 24.58
C GLU A 440 12.87 -3.21 23.10
N PHE A 441 12.29 -2.43 22.17
CA PHE A 441 12.37 -2.67 20.73
C PHE A 441 13.24 -1.65 19.99
N GLY A 442 14.18 -0.99 20.68
CA GLY A 442 15.20 -0.19 20.02
C GLY A 442 16.17 -1.07 19.22
N LYS A 443 16.10 -1.02 17.88
CA LYS A 443 17.02 -1.75 17.00
C LYS A 443 17.48 -0.87 15.83
N THR A 444 18.75 -0.99 15.48
CA THR A 444 19.37 -0.34 14.32
C THR A 444 19.31 -1.23 13.08
N PHE A 445 19.14 -0.62 11.91
CA PHE A 445 19.03 -1.28 10.60
C PHE A 445 19.94 -0.63 9.56
#